data_AF-A0A1W9L3U3-F1
#
_entry.id   AF-A0A1W9L3U3-F1
#
_cell.length_a   1.000
_cell.length_b   1.000
_cell.length_c   1.000
_cell.angle_alpha   90.00
_cell.angle_beta   90.00
_cell.angle_gamma   90.00
#
_symmetry.space_group_name_H-M   'P 1'
#
loop_
_entity.id
_entity.type
_entity.pdbx_description
1 polymer ?
#
loop_
_entity_poly.entity_id
_entity_poly.type
_entity_poly.pdbx_seq_one_letter_code
_entity_poly.pdbx_strand_id
1 'polypeptide(L)'
;MLLGVGFWLDTQWTYAIAITLCRRVCAELGLQLLDDTVALIRIRLKRNAQGRLTFQRAYTFEVTERGGNSRHNGMLLMRGKVLEMVELPGYLKRTISPV
;
A
#
# COMPACT_ATOMS: atom_id res chain seq x y z
N MET A 1 20.62 -13.86 15.53
CA MET A 1 20.82 -12.85 14.47
C MET A 1 20.05 -13.17 13.17
N LEU A 2 18.88 -13.86 13.23
CA LEU A 2 18.07 -14.26 12.05
C LEU A 2 16.78 -13.43 11.88
N LEU A 3 16.34 -12.73 12.94
CA LEU A 3 15.12 -11.91 12.93
C LEU A 3 15.22 -10.72 11.96
N GLY A 4 16.42 -10.14 11.81
CA GLY A 4 16.65 -9.00 10.90
C GLY A 4 16.49 -9.37 9.42
N VAL A 5 17.00 -10.53 9.01
CA VAL A 5 16.91 -11.02 7.62
C VAL A 5 15.46 -11.36 7.26
N GLY A 6 14.72 -12.01 8.18
CA GLY A 6 13.30 -12.32 7.97
C GLY A 6 12.43 -11.07 7.82
N PHE A 7 12.68 -10.05 8.64
CA PHE A 7 11.98 -8.77 8.52
C PHE A 7 12.32 -8.03 7.21
N TRP A 8 13.58 -8.08 6.79
CA TRP A 8 14.02 -7.47 5.53
C TRP A 8 13.34 -8.12 4.33
N LEU A 9 13.34 -9.46 4.26
CA LEU A 9 12.69 -10.20 3.19
C LEU A 9 11.17 -9.97 3.17
N ASP A 10 10.50 -9.99 4.32
CA ASP A 10 9.06 -9.70 4.39
C ASP A 10 8.74 -8.28 3.91
N THR A 11 9.60 -7.31 4.22
CA THR A 11 9.45 -5.92 3.78
C THR A 11 9.60 -5.79 2.27
N GLN A 12 10.60 -6.43 1.66
CA GLN A 12 10.80 -6.43 0.20
C GLN A 12 9.62 -7.07 -0.54
N TRP A 13 9.11 -8.20 -0.03
CA TRP A 13 7.96 -8.88 -0.64
C TRP A 13 6.69 -8.05 -0.53
N THR A 14 6.45 -7.43 0.63
CA THR A 14 5.30 -6.56 0.83
C THR A 14 5.38 -5.31 -0.05
N TYR A 15 6.58 -4.79 -0.29
CA TYR A 15 6.82 -3.68 -1.20
C TYR A 15 6.41 -3.99 -2.64
N ALA A 16 6.82 -5.15 -3.17
CA ALA A 16 6.43 -5.58 -4.51
C ALA A 16 4.91 -5.74 -4.66
N ILE A 17 4.25 -6.28 -3.63
CA ILE A 17 2.78 -6.38 -3.59
C ILE A 17 2.14 -4.99 -3.56
N ALA A 18 2.66 -4.07 -2.75
CA ALA A 18 2.16 -2.71 -2.65
C ALA A 18 2.24 -1.96 -3.99
N ILE A 19 3.38 -2.04 -4.70
CA ILE A 19 3.53 -1.46 -6.05
C ILE A 19 2.50 -2.06 -7.01
N THR A 20 2.37 -3.38 -7.03
CA THR A 20 1.44 -4.07 -7.94
C THR A 20 -0.01 -3.65 -7.68
N LEU A 21 -0.41 -3.52 -6.42
CA LEU A 21 -1.72 -3.04 -6.03
C LEU A 21 -1.94 -1.58 -6.41
N CYS A 22 -0.97 -0.69 -6.14
CA CYS A 22 -1.05 0.71 -6.54
C CYS A 22 -1.21 0.85 -8.05
N ARG A 23 -0.38 0.16 -8.84
CA ARG A 23 -0.51 0.17 -10.31
C ARG A 23 -1.87 -0.30 -10.78
N ARG A 24 -2.39 -1.39 -10.20
CA ARG A 24 -3.72 -1.92 -10.55
C ARG A 24 -4.82 -0.93 -10.23
N VAL A 25 -4.84 -0.38 -9.01
CA VAL A 25 -5.87 0.58 -8.58
C VAL A 25 -5.80 1.86 -9.42
N CYS A 26 -4.60 2.37 -9.72
CA CYS A 26 -4.44 3.53 -10.60
C CYS A 26 -4.99 3.24 -12.00
N ALA A 27 -4.64 2.08 -12.58
CA ALA A 27 -5.11 1.68 -13.90
C ALA A 27 -6.64 1.52 -13.96
N GLU A 28 -7.26 0.93 -12.93
CA GLU A 28 -8.72 0.81 -12.83
C GLU A 28 -9.43 2.17 -12.76
N LEU A 29 -8.73 3.21 -12.29
CA LEU A 29 -9.26 4.57 -12.13
C LEU A 29 -8.82 5.53 -13.26
N GLY A 30 -8.12 5.05 -14.28
CA GLY A 30 -7.58 5.90 -15.35
C GLY A 30 -6.47 6.86 -14.88
N LEU A 31 -5.88 6.59 -13.73
CA LEU A 31 -4.75 7.34 -13.16
C LEU A 31 -3.42 6.68 -13.55
N GLN A 32 -2.37 7.48 -13.54
CA GLN A 32 -1.00 7.04 -13.72
C GLN A 32 -0.23 7.21 -12.40
N LEU A 33 0.42 6.12 -11.97
CA LEU A 33 1.35 6.15 -10.83
C LEU A 33 2.59 6.93 -11.24
N LEU A 34 2.86 8.02 -10.54
CA LEU A 34 4.07 8.81 -10.72
C LEU A 34 5.24 8.10 -10.03
N ASP A 35 6.42 8.21 -10.63
CA ASP A 35 7.68 7.62 -10.14
C ASP A 35 7.70 6.08 -10.05
N ASP A 36 6.63 5.38 -10.46
CA ASP A 36 6.49 3.93 -10.46
C ASP A 36 6.88 3.25 -9.12
N THR A 37 6.81 4.02 -8.05
CA THR A 37 7.30 3.66 -6.72
C THR A 37 6.28 4.02 -5.67
N VAL A 38 6.37 3.33 -4.53
CA VAL A 38 5.63 3.67 -3.32
C VAL A 38 6.63 3.93 -2.20
N ALA A 39 6.33 4.84 -1.29
CA ALA A 39 7.19 5.16 -0.15
C ALA A 39 6.54 4.66 1.15
N LEU A 40 7.26 3.86 1.92
CA LEU A 40 6.80 3.40 3.24
C LEU A 40 6.93 4.55 4.25
N ILE A 41 5.80 5.02 4.77
CA ILE A 41 5.77 6.16 5.71
C ILE A 41 5.54 5.73 7.16
N ARG A 42 4.95 4.55 7.40
CA ARG A 42 4.66 4.07 8.76
C ARG A 42 4.51 2.57 8.83
N ILE A 43 5.04 1.96 9.89
CA ILE A 43 4.79 0.56 10.27
C ILE A 43 4.18 0.53 11.67
N ARG A 44 3.14 -0.26 11.89
CA ARG A 44 2.52 -0.51 13.20
C ARG A 44 2.36 -2.01 13.40
N LEU A 45 2.58 -2.50 14.62
CA LEU A 45 2.12 -3.83 15.00
C LEU A 45 0.64 -3.76 15.38
N LYS A 46 -0.18 -4.64 14.80
CA LYS A 46 -1.58 -4.82 15.17
C LYS A 46 -1.92 -6.29 15.30
N ARG A 47 -2.76 -6.64 16.26
CA ARG A 47 -3.36 -7.98 16.33
C ARG A 47 -4.50 -8.09 15.31
N ASN A 48 -4.57 -9.23 14.61
CA ASN A 48 -5.73 -9.56 13.79
C ASN A 48 -6.87 -10.16 14.64
N ALA A 49 -8.02 -10.45 14.01
CA ALA A 49 -9.17 -11.06 14.68
C ALA A 49 -8.84 -12.42 15.35
N GLN A 50 -7.81 -13.09 14.86
CA GLN A 50 -7.32 -14.39 15.37
C GLN A 50 -6.25 -14.23 16.47
N GLY A 51 -6.01 -13.02 16.97
CA GLY A 51 -5.05 -12.73 18.04
C GLY A 51 -3.57 -12.76 17.63
N ARG A 52 -3.25 -13.00 16.36
CA ARG A 52 -1.87 -13.02 15.84
C ARG A 52 -1.36 -11.61 15.59
N LEU A 53 -0.10 -11.34 15.94
CA LEU A 53 0.56 -10.07 15.64
C LEU A 53 0.85 -9.98 14.14
N THR A 54 0.44 -8.87 13.53
CA THR A 54 0.62 -8.56 12.11
C THR A 54 1.23 -7.17 11.95
N PHE A 55 1.96 -6.95 10.88
CA PHE A 55 2.45 -5.63 10.52
C PHE A 55 1.41 -4.90 9.68
N GLN A 56 0.96 -3.74 10.14
CA GLN A 56 0.24 -2.78 9.32
C GLN A 56 1.24 -1.77 8.75
N ARG A 57 1.29 -1.63 7.43
CA ARG A 57 2.22 -0.76 6.71
C ARG A 57 1.45 0.28 5.92
N ALA A 58 1.77 1.55 6.12
CA ALA A 58 1.21 2.65 5.34
C ALA A 58 2.24 3.11 4.32
N TYR A 59 1.83 3.14 3.06
CA TYR A 59 2.59 3.64 1.94
C TYR A 59 1.93 4.89 1.37
N THR A 60 2.73 5.83 0.89
CA THR A 60 2.30 6.99 0.12
C THR A 60 2.86 6.90 -1.29
N PHE A 61 2.17 7.49 -2.25
CA PHE A 61 2.60 7.50 -3.65
C PHE A 61 1.98 8.70 -4.38
N GLU A 62 2.61 9.14 -5.45
CA GLU A 62 2.08 10.20 -6.30
C GLU A 62 1.30 9.61 -7.47
N VAL A 63 0.21 10.26 -7.86
CA VAL A 63 -0.60 9.92 -9.03
C VAL A 63 -0.90 11.17 -9.84
N THR A 64 -1.12 10.99 -11.13
CA THR A 64 -1.65 12.01 -12.02
C THR A 64 -2.78 11.41 -12.87
N GLU A 65 -3.67 12.26 -13.35
CA GLU A 65 -4.60 11.88 -14.41
C GLU A 65 -3.82 11.51 -15.68
N ARG A 66 -4.28 10.52 -16.45
CA ARG A 66 -3.61 10.12 -17.69
C ARG A 66 -3.56 11.30 -18.67
N GLY A 67 -2.36 11.81 -18.94
CA GLY A 67 -2.14 12.98 -19.80
C GLY A 67 -2.35 14.33 -19.10
N GLY A 68 -2.60 14.35 -17.79
CA GLY A 68 -2.70 15.54 -16.97
C GLY A 68 -1.37 15.91 -16.29
N ASN A 69 -1.27 17.16 -15.83
CA ASN A 69 -0.13 17.67 -15.06
C ASN A 69 -0.42 17.79 -13.56
N SER A 70 -1.65 17.52 -13.14
CA SER A 70 -2.08 17.62 -11.74
C SER A 70 -1.56 16.42 -10.96
N ARG A 71 -0.64 16.67 -10.04
CA ARG A 71 -0.12 15.66 -9.13
C ARG A 71 -0.94 15.60 -7.87
N HIS A 72 -1.21 14.39 -7.44
CA HIS A 72 -1.91 14.16 -6.20
C HIS A 72 -1.29 13.02 -5.41
N ASN A 73 -1.45 13.05 -4.09
CA ASN A 73 -0.95 12.00 -3.22
C ASN A 73 -2.04 10.95 -2.97
N GLY A 74 -1.68 9.69 -3.17
CA GLY A 74 -2.44 8.53 -2.74
C GLY A 74 -1.83 7.87 -1.51
N MET A 75 -2.65 7.15 -0.75
CA MET A 75 -2.23 6.38 0.41
C MET A 75 -2.71 4.94 0.30
N LEU A 76 -1.83 4.00 0.62
CA LEU A 76 -2.11 2.56 0.64
C LEU A 76 -1.82 2.01 2.03
N LEU A 77 -2.82 1.41 2.67
CA LEU A 77 -2.66 0.71 3.94
C LEU A 77 -2.71 -0.80 3.70
N MET A 78 -1.63 -1.47 4.09
CA MET A 78 -1.47 -2.92 3.99
C MET A 78 -1.45 -3.54 5.38
N ARG A 79 -2.06 -4.71 5.55
CA ARG A 79 -1.95 -5.54 6.75
C ARG A 79 -1.35 -6.88 6.39
N GLY A 80 -0.14 -7.15 6.89
CA GLY A 80 0.70 -8.22 6.40
C GLY A 80 0.94 -8.02 4.90
N LYS A 81 0.35 -8.89 4.08
CA LYS A 81 0.43 -8.87 2.62
C LYS A 81 -0.92 -8.54 1.95
N VAL A 82 -1.92 -8.12 2.73
CA VAL A 82 -3.29 -7.87 2.27
C VAL A 82 -3.58 -6.38 2.26
N LEU A 83 -4.34 -5.90 1.26
CA LEU A 83 -4.84 -4.54 1.20
C LEU A 83 -5.90 -4.30 2.28
N GLU A 84 -5.68 -3.31 3.14
CA GLU A 84 -6.64 -2.88 4.18
C GLU A 84 -7.38 -1.62 3.76
N MET A 85 -6.70 -0.68 3.08
CA MET A 85 -7.32 0.56 2.63
C MET A 85 -6.52 1.16 1.48
N VAL A 86 -7.20 1.80 0.54
CA VAL A 86 -6.59 2.69 -0.44
C VAL A 86 -7.36 4.00 -0.47
N GLU A 87 -6.62 5.10 -0.46
CA GLU A 87 -7.15 6.45 -0.52
C GLU A 87 -6.49 7.17 -1.69
N LEU A 88 -7.34 7.74 -2.54
CA LEU A 88 -6.95 8.51 -3.70
C LEU A 88 -7.78 9.80 -3.72
N PRO A 89 -7.29 10.85 -4.41
CA PRO A 89 -8.00 12.13 -4.50
C PRO A 89 -9.38 11.91 -5.13
N GLY A 90 -10.43 12.30 -4.41
CA GLY A 90 -11.81 12.08 -4.86
C GLY A 90 -12.28 10.62 -4.84
N TYR A 91 -11.46 9.66 -4.41
CA TYR A 91 -11.80 8.24 -4.38
C TYR A 91 -11.33 7.56 -3.09
N LEU A 92 -12.26 7.43 -2.13
CA LEU A 92 -12.04 6.67 -0.90
C LEU A 92 -12.62 5.26 -1.03
N LYS A 93 -11.79 4.25 -1.33
CA LYS A 93 -12.22 2.85 -1.34
C LYS A 93 -11.68 2.12 -0.11
N ARG A 94 -12.52 2.04 0.91
CA ARG A 94 -12.28 1.18 2.08
C ARG A 94 -12.55 -0.28 1.70
N THR A 95 -11.50 -1.00 1.30
CA THR A 95 -11.58 -2.45 1.13
C THR A 95 -11.30 -3.10 2.48
N ILE A 96 -12.33 -3.21 3.32
CA ILE A 96 -12.23 -3.97 4.57
C ILE A 96 -12.26 -5.45 4.17
N SER A 97 -11.10 -6.05 3.96
CA SER A 97 -11.02 -7.51 3.88
C SER A 97 -11.48 -8.07 5.23
N PRO A 98 -12.47 -8.98 5.27
CA PRO A 98 -12.77 -9.70 6.49
C PRO A 98 -11.52 -10.53 6.81
N VAL A 99 -11.01 -10.39 8.01
CA VAL A 99 -9.96 -11.26 8.55
C VAL A 99 -10.61 -12.26 9.48
#